data_AF-A0A9D4RWQ7-F1
#
_entry.id   AF-A0A9D4RWQ7-F1
#
_cell.length_a   1.000
_cell.length_b   1.000
_cell.length_c   1.000
_cell.angle_alpha   90.00
_cell.angle_beta   90.00
_cell.angle_gamma   90.00
#
_symmetry.space_group_name_H-M   'P 1'
#
loop_
_entity.id
_entity.type
_entity.pdbx_description
1 polymer ?
#
loop_
_entity_poly.entity_id
_entity_poly.type
_entity_poly.pdbx_seq_one_letter_code
_entity_poly.pdbx_strand_id
1 'polypeptide(L)'
;MEPWDGDIDILLNVSDKQRLRGSVHSYKEYTLLEFRENLWTYFKTNRRELFENNRNYTWPFIDIFFYNDDGHTLSLLWDSDPLPTFNKNDVFPPSYMSFDIFVVPVPKKPEIVLEVVYVDISLCVSNIWSHQHEEQLKNIENVS
;
A
#
# COMPACT_ATOMS: atom_id res chain seq x y z
N MET A 1 4.48 9.89 -6.16
CA MET A 1 5.39 8.76 -5.90
C MET A 1 6.72 9.36 -5.53
N GLU A 2 7.29 8.95 -4.40
CA GLU A 2 8.64 9.40 -4.06
C GLU A 2 9.62 8.83 -5.11
N PRO A 3 10.66 9.57 -5.52
CA PRO A 3 11.55 9.13 -6.60
C PRO A 3 12.30 7.81 -6.33
N TRP A 4 12.36 7.39 -5.06
CA TRP A 4 12.98 6.15 -4.60
C TRP A 4 11.96 5.07 -4.25
N ASP A 5 10.66 5.36 -4.35
CA ASP A 5 9.60 4.40 -4.12
C ASP A 5 9.50 3.43 -5.29
N GLY A 6 9.32 2.14 -5.01
CA GLY A 6 9.24 1.15 -6.06
C GLY A 6 7.79 0.85 -6.47
N ASP A 7 6.87 1.01 -5.52
CA ASP A 7 5.52 0.43 -5.49
C ASP A 7 4.46 1.51 -5.33
N ILE A 8 3.21 1.06 -5.37
CA ILE A 8 2.04 1.88 -5.07
C ILE A 8 1.18 1.11 -4.08
N ASP A 9 0.87 1.74 -2.96
CA ASP A 9 -0.08 1.22 -1.99
C ASP A 9 -1.49 1.70 -2.31
N ILE A 10 -2.45 0.77 -2.31
CA ILE A 10 -3.88 1.09 -2.37
C ILE A 10 -4.62 0.44 -1.22
N LEU A 11 -5.69 1.10 -0.78
CA LEU A 11 -6.52 0.65 0.34
C LEU A 11 -7.96 0.40 -0.13
N LEU A 12 -8.47 -0.81 0.13
CA LEU A 12 -9.80 -1.24 -0.29
C LEU A 12 -10.62 -1.82 0.86
N ASN A 13 -11.95 -1.75 0.75
CA ASN A 13 -12.81 -2.39 1.74
C ASN A 13 -12.66 -3.92 1.65
N VAL A 14 -12.58 -4.61 2.78
CA VAL A 14 -12.46 -6.07 2.83
C VAL A 14 -13.62 -6.79 2.11
N SER A 15 -14.82 -6.18 2.09
CA SER A 15 -15.97 -6.71 1.35
C SER A 15 -15.79 -6.72 -0.18
N ASP A 16 -14.84 -5.95 -0.71
CA ASP A 16 -14.55 -5.86 -2.14
C ASP A 16 -13.57 -6.93 -2.66
N LYS A 17 -13.01 -7.76 -1.79
CA LYS A 17 -12.01 -8.80 -2.16
C LYS A 17 -12.45 -9.67 -3.32
N GLN A 18 -13.68 -10.16 -3.30
CA GLN A 18 -14.19 -11.03 -4.38
C GLN A 18 -14.33 -10.27 -5.70
N ARG A 19 -14.80 -9.03 -5.66
CA ARG A 19 -14.93 -8.16 -6.84
C ARG A 19 -13.57 -7.82 -7.44
N LEU A 20 -12.60 -7.48 -6.59
CA LEU A 20 -11.21 -7.24 -6.99
C LEU A 20 -10.64 -8.48 -7.68
N ARG A 21 -10.73 -9.65 -7.01
CA ARG A 21 -10.24 -10.93 -7.56
C ARG A 21 -10.82 -11.18 -8.95
N GLY A 22 -12.14 -11.05 -9.12
CA GLY A 22 -12.79 -11.22 -10.42
C GLY A 22 -12.32 -10.23 -11.49
N SER A 23 -12.06 -8.98 -11.12
CA SER A 23 -11.67 -7.92 -12.05
C SER A 23 -10.22 -8.09 -12.54
N VAL A 24 -9.29 -8.38 -11.64
CA VAL A 24 -7.86 -8.45 -11.97
C VAL A 24 -7.47 -9.73 -12.71
N HIS A 25 -8.20 -10.84 -12.49
CA HIS A 25 -7.98 -12.09 -13.21
C HIS A 25 -8.23 -12.00 -14.73
N SER A 26 -8.94 -10.96 -15.19
CA SER A 26 -9.17 -10.74 -16.62
C SER A 26 -7.89 -10.33 -17.38
N TYR A 27 -6.87 -9.84 -16.68
CA TYR A 27 -5.61 -9.37 -17.27
C TYR A 27 -4.52 -10.44 -17.20
N LYS A 28 -4.37 -11.20 -18.28
CA LYS A 28 -3.42 -12.35 -18.37
C LYS A 28 -1.95 -11.99 -18.21
N GLU A 29 -1.59 -10.72 -18.42
CA GLU A 29 -0.21 -10.23 -18.27
C GLU A 29 0.15 -9.88 -16.83
N TYR A 30 -0.78 -10.04 -15.89
CA TYR A 30 -0.61 -9.66 -14.50
C TYR A 30 -0.98 -10.81 -13.57
N THR A 31 -0.35 -10.84 -12.42
CA THR A 31 -0.55 -11.81 -11.36
C THR A 31 -0.98 -11.10 -10.09
N LEU A 32 -1.97 -11.67 -9.41
CA LEU A 32 -2.35 -11.30 -8.06
C LEU A 32 -1.79 -12.37 -7.10
N LEU A 33 -0.89 -11.97 -6.22
CA LEU A 33 -0.35 -12.80 -5.15
C LEU A 33 -1.06 -12.45 -3.85
N GLU A 34 -1.76 -13.42 -3.27
CA GLU A 34 -2.50 -13.25 -2.01
C GLU A 34 -1.61 -13.66 -0.84
N PHE A 35 -0.63 -12.82 -0.51
CA PHE A 35 0.46 -13.17 0.41
C PHE A 35 -0.02 -13.45 1.84
N ARG A 36 -0.85 -12.55 2.39
CA ARG A 36 -1.55 -12.75 3.68
C ARG A 36 -3.03 -12.56 3.47
N GLU A 37 -3.82 -12.89 4.50
CA GLU A 37 -5.27 -12.73 4.44
C GLU A 37 -5.68 -11.31 4.00
N ASN A 38 -4.94 -10.28 4.43
CA ASN A 38 -5.27 -8.87 4.24
C ASN A 38 -4.16 -8.03 3.56
N LEU A 39 -3.21 -8.67 2.89
CA LEU A 39 -2.21 -8.00 2.04
C LEU A 39 -2.03 -8.79 0.75
N TRP A 40 -2.45 -8.18 -0.37
CA TRP A 40 -2.30 -8.76 -1.70
C TRP A 40 -1.38 -7.90 -2.55
N THR A 41 -0.58 -8.52 -3.40
CA THR A 41 0.36 -7.82 -4.28
C THR A 41 -0.03 -8.10 -5.73
N TYR A 42 -0.16 -7.06 -6.54
CA TYR A 42 -0.52 -7.14 -7.95
C TYR A 42 0.62 -6.62 -8.83
N PHE A 43 1.09 -7.45 -9.76
CA PHE A 43 2.30 -7.15 -10.54
C PHE A 43 2.22 -7.75 -11.94
N LYS A 44 3.06 -7.24 -12.85
CA LYS A 44 3.14 -7.77 -14.21
C LYS A 44 3.82 -9.15 -14.21
N THR A 45 3.20 -10.16 -14.78
CA THR A 45 3.78 -11.49 -14.91
C THR A 45 5.04 -11.44 -15.79
N ASN A 46 6.21 -11.74 -15.22
CA ASN A 46 7.46 -11.90 -15.96
C ASN A 46 8.02 -13.31 -15.79
N ARG A 47 8.80 -13.79 -16.77
CA ARG A 47 9.47 -15.11 -16.69
C ARG A 47 10.75 -15.11 -15.83
N ARG A 48 11.24 -13.93 -15.45
CA ARG A 48 12.31 -13.76 -14.46
C ARG A 48 11.64 -13.39 -13.14
N GLU A 49 11.10 -14.39 -12.45
CA GLU A 49 10.66 -14.26 -11.07
C GLU A 49 11.90 -13.88 -10.24
N LEU A 50 11.82 -12.79 -9.48
CA LEU A 50 12.81 -12.52 -8.45
C LEU A 50 12.46 -13.48 -7.30
N PHE A 51 13.31 -14.48 -7.08
CA PHE A 51 13.17 -15.42 -5.98
C PHE A 51 13.80 -14.79 -4.73
N GLU A 52 13.03 -13.97 -4.01
CA GLU A 52 13.47 -13.44 -2.72
C GLU A 52 12.45 -13.80 -1.64
N ASN A 53 12.92 -14.42 -0.55
CA ASN A 53 12.11 -14.86 0.59
C ASN A 53 10.91 -15.78 0.24
N ASN A 54 11.07 -16.69 -0.73
CA ASN A 54 10.00 -17.57 -1.28
C ASN A 54 8.82 -16.82 -1.95
N ARG A 55 9.00 -15.55 -2.32
CA ARG A 55 7.99 -14.77 -3.03
C ARG A 55 8.38 -14.67 -4.50
N ASN A 56 7.44 -14.99 -5.39
CA ASN A 56 7.60 -14.80 -6.83
C ASN A 56 6.76 -13.59 -7.23
N TYR A 57 7.32 -12.40 -7.12
CA TYR A 57 6.74 -11.18 -7.71
C TYR A 57 7.81 -10.43 -8.50
N THR A 58 7.40 -9.39 -9.23
CA THR A 58 8.32 -8.52 -9.95
C THR A 58 8.03 -7.05 -9.74
N TRP A 59 9.08 -6.26 -9.70
CA TRP A 59 9.02 -4.80 -9.74
C TRP A 59 8.62 -4.28 -11.14
N PRO A 60 7.81 -3.20 -11.23
CA PRO A 60 7.02 -2.59 -10.16
C PRO A 60 5.75 -3.39 -9.82
N PHE A 61 5.23 -3.21 -8.60
CA PHE A 61 4.01 -3.82 -8.13
C PHE A 61 3.10 -2.83 -7.39
N ILE A 62 1.87 -3.28 -7.14
CA ILE A 62 0.87 -2.58 -6.34
C ILE A 62 0.57 -3.43 -5.11
N ASP A 63 0.77 -2.89 -3.93
CA ASP A 63 0.32 -3.51 -2.69
C ASP A 63 -1.10 -3.06 -2.36
N ILE A 64 -1.93 -4.03 -2.02
CA ILE A 64 -3.36 -3.88 -1.79
C ILE A 64 -3.65 -4.26 -0.34
N PHE A 65 -3.90 -3.22 0.45
CA PHE A 65 -4.33 -3.34 1.83
C PHE A 65 -5.84 -3.36 1.92
N PHE A 66 -6.33 -3.96 3.00
CA PHE A 66 -7.76 -4.01 3.28
C PHE A 66 -8.09 -3.29 4.58
N TYR A 67 -9.26 -2.66 4.62
CA TYR A 67 -9.86 -2.16 5.86
C TYR A 67 -11.24 -2.78 6.10
N ASN A 68 -11.62 -2.87 7.37
CA ASN A 68 -12.99 -3.15 7.78
C ASN A 68 -13.75 -1.84 8.04
N ASP A 69 -15.03 -1.80 7.69
CA ASP A 69 -15.92 -0.64 7.91
C ASP A 69 -17.06 -1.08 8.84
N ASP A 70 -17.11 -0.53 10.05
CA ASP A 70 -18.16 -0.81 11.03
C ASP A 70 -19.35 0.16 10.95
N GLY A 71 -19.32 1.11 10.00
CA GLY A 71 -20.30 2.18 9.83
C GLY A 71 -19.83 3.54 10.36
N HIS A 72 -18.92 3.58 11.32
CA HIS A 72 -18.41 4.79 11.97
C HIS A 72 -16.90 4.96 11.84
N THR A 73 -16.17 3.86 11.87
CA THR A 73 -14.72 3.80 11.80
C THR A 73 -14.25 2.83 10.74
N LEU A 74 -13.03 3.06 10.26
CA LEU A 74 -12.33 2.21 9.32
C LEU A 74 -11.11 1.65 10.02
N SER A 75 -11.01 0.33 10.17
CA SER A 75 -9.84 -0.31 10.78
C SER A 75 -9.00 -0.96 9.70
N LEU A 76 -7.74 -0.54 9.57
CA LEU A 76 -6.78 -1.15 8.67
C LEU A 76 -6.49 -2.57 9.14
N LEU A 77 -6.58 -3.54 8.24
CA LEU A 77 -6.32 -4.95 8.51
C LEU A 77 -4.85 -5.28 8.19
N TRP A 78 -3.91 -4.68 8.92
CA TRP A 78 -2.48 -4.97 8.83
C TRP A 78 -2.02 -5.78 10.06
N ASP A 79 -0.88 -6.46 10.00
CA ASP A 79 -0.22 -7.08 11.16
C ASP A 79 0.40 -6.04 12.12
N SER A 80 -0.40 -5.10 12.59
CA SER A 80 -0.02 -4.06 13.55
C SER A 80 -0.91 -4.16 14.79
N ASP A 81 -0.33 -4.09 15.98
CA ASP A 81 -1.07 -4.06 17.23
C ASP A 81 -0.69 -2.80 18.03
N PRO A 82 -1.61 -1.84 18.25
CA PRO A 82 -3.00 -1.82 17.79
C PRO A 82 -3.15 -1.53 16.28
N LEU A 83 -4.28 -1.93 15.70
CA LEU A 83 -4.62 -1.63 14.29
C LEU A 83 -4.91 -0.13 14.11
N PRO A 84 -4.29 0.53 13.11
CA PRO A 84 -4.66 1.89 12.71
C PRO A 84 -6.16 1.98 12.42
N THR A 85 -6.83 2.93 13.07
CA THR A 85 -8.27 3.13 12.94
C THR A 85 -8.56 4.60 12.65
N PHE A 86 -9.46 4.84 11.70
CA PHE A 86 -9.79 6.18 11.20
C PHE A 86 -11.27 6.47 11.41
N ASN A 87 -11.62 7.74 11.65
CA ASN A 87 -13.02 8.16 11.59
C ASN A 87 -13.49 8.15 10.13
N LYS A 88 -14.62 7.52 9.86
CA LYS A 88 -15.17 7.42 8.50
C LYS A 88 -15.40 8.79 7.86
N ASN A 89 -15.77 9.80 8.64
CA ASN A 89 -16.04 11.16 8.14
C ASN A 89 -14.77 11.95 7.77
N ASP A 90 -13.60 11.47 8.18
CA ASP A 90 -12.30 12.03 7.78
C ASP A 90 -11.76 11.36 6.52
N VAL A 91 -12.29 10.18 6.16
CA VAL A 91 -11.94 9.47 4.93
C VAL A 91 -12.97 9.69 3.81
N PHE A 92 -14.27 9.70 4.15
CA PHE A 92 -15.37 9.77 3.18
C PHE A 92 -16.19 11.08 3.27
N PRO A 93 -16.80 11.54 2.15
CA PRO A 93 -16.52 11.08 0.79
C PRO A 93 -15.08 11.43 0.37
N PRO A 94 -14.45 10.63 -0.52
CA PRO A 94 -13.08 10.90 -0.94
C PRO A 94 -12.97 12.24 -1.65
N SER A 95 -11.81 12.86 -1.52
CA SER A 95 -11.40 13.98 -2.37
C SER A 95 -10.54 13.46 -3.53
N TYR A 96 -10.08 14.34 -4.42
CA TYR A 96 -9.26 13.96 -5.56
C TYR A 96 -7.98 14.79 -5.60
N MET A 97 -6.85 14.12 -5.83
CA MET A 97 -5.54 14.76 -5.93
C MET A 97 -4.78 14.22 -7.15
N SER A 98 -3.83 15.02 -7.62
CA SER A 98 -2.91 14.59 -8.68
C SER A 98 -1.88 13.63 -8.09
N PHE A 99 -1.69 12.49 -8.74
CA PHE A 99 -0.63 11.53 -8.45
C PHE A 99 0.02 11.14 -9.77
N ASP A 100 1.22 11.68 -10.01
CA ASP A 100 1.91 11.62 -11.31
C ASP A 100 0.99 12.12 -12.45
N ILE A 101 0.74 11.31 -13.47
CA ILE A 101 -0.15 11.65 -14.60
C ILE A 101 -1.63 11.35 -14.32
N PHE A 102 -1.97 10.86 -13.12
CA PHE A 102 -3.32 10.44 -12.76
C PHE A 102 -3.98 11.41 -11.79
N VAL A 103 -5.31 11.43 -11.81
CA VAL A 103 -6.14 12.03 -10.76
C VAL A 103 -6.80 10.89 -9.99
N VAL A 104 -6.44 10.74 -8.72
CA VAL A 104 -6.81 9.58 -7.91
C VAL A 104 -7.67 9.99 -6.72
N PRO A 105 -8.58 9.12 -6.26
CA PRO A 105 -9.31 9.35 -5.02
C PRO A 105 -8.35 9.25 -3.83
N VAL A 106 -8.45 10.20 -2.91
CA VAL A 106 -7.72 10.21 -1.64
C VAL A 106 -8.70 10.45 -0.49
N PRO A 107 -8.32 10.20 0.78
CA PRO A 107 -9.17 10.54 1.92
C PRO A 107 -9.65 12.00 1.87
N LYS A 108 -10.81 12.27 2.48
CA LYS A 108 -11.35 13.64 2.59
C LYS A 108 -10.38 14.59 3.30
N LYS A 109 -9.69 14.09 4.32
CA LYS A 109 -8.68 14.79 5.13
C LYS A 109 -7.40 13.96 5.17
N PRO A 110 -6.59 13.97 4.11
CA PRO A 110 -5.42 13.11 4.00
C PRO A 110 -4.39 13.36 5.11
N GLU A 111 -4.25 14.60 5.59
CA GLU A 111 -3.35 14.95 6.69
C GLU A 111 -3.65 14.18 7.98
N ILE A 112 -4.92 14.01 8.35
CA ILE A 112 -5.32 13.26 9.54
C ILE A 112 -5.00 11.78 9.39
N VAL A 113 -5.21 11.23 8.18
CA VAL A 113 -4.89 9.82 7.90
C VAL A 113 -3.38 9.61 7.97
N LEU A 114 -2.59 10.52 7.42
CA LEU A 114 -1.13 10.46 7.46
C LEU A 114 -0.59 10.55 8.89
N GLU A 115 -1.15 11.39 9.75
CA GLU A 115 -0.75 11.49 11.18
C GLU A 115 -0.99 10.21 11.98
N VAL A 116 -1.99 9.40 11.58
CA VAL A 116 -2.26 8.11 12.23
C VAL A 116 -1.28 7.04 11.76
N VAL A 117 -0.85 7.10 10.50
CA VAL A 117 0.03 6.09 9.88
C VAL A 117 1.51 6.37 10.13
N TYR A 118 1.90 7.65 10.12
CA TYR A 118 3.29 8.09 10.26
C TYR A 118 3.49 8.86 11.56
N VAL A 119 4.58 8.54 12.27
CA VAL A 119 4.92 9.17 13.56
C VAL A 119 5.17 10.67 13.43
N ASP A 120 5.75 11.11 12.31
CA ASP A 120 6.00 12.52 12.02
C ASP A 120 5.92 12.76 10.50
N ILE A 121 4.86 13.42 10.07
CA ILE A 121 4.62 13.77 8.66
C ILE A 121 5.53 14.88 8.13
N SER A 122 6.25 15.59 9.02
CA SER A 122 7.23 16.62 8.64
C SER A 122 8.61 16.03 8.33
N LEU A 123 8.86 14.79 8.76
CA LEU A 123 10.06 14.03 8.46
C LEU A 123 9.95 13.38 7.08
N CYS A 124 10.43 14.07 6.05
CA CYS A 124 10.64 13.51 4.72
C CYS A 124 11.95 12.70 4.70
N VAL A 125 11.94 11.52 5.32
CA VAL A 125 13.05 10.57 5.30
C VAL A 125 12.62 9.32 4.54
N SER A 126 13.50 8.80 3.67
CA SER A 126 13.24 7.52 3.01
C SER A 126 13.09 6.43 4.07
N ASN A 127 12.13 5.53 3.88
CA ASN A 127 12.09 4.30 4.67
C ASN A 127 13.45 3.62 4.61
N ILE A 128 13.86 3.04 5.73
CA ILE A 128 15.07 2.22 5.84
C ILE A 128 14.98 0.93 5.03
N TRP A 129 13.96 0.71 4.20
CA TRP A 129 13.77 -0.51 3.41
C TRP A 129 14.01 -0.24 1.93
N SER A 130 14.95 -0.96 1.33
CA SER A 130 15.20 -0.93 -0.11
C SER A 130 14.42 -2.05 -0.76
N HIS A 131 13.30 -1.67 -1.35
CA HIS A 131 12.45 -2.47 -2.21
C HIS A 131 13.17 -3.15 -3.39
N GLN A 132 14.16 -2.49 -3.99
CA GLN A 132 15.00 -3.08 -5.05
C GLN A 132 15.76 -4.35 -4.61
N HIS A 133 16.08 -4.45 -3.31
CA HIS A 133 16.93 -5.49 -2.74
C HIS A 133 16.21 -6.27 -1.62
N GLU A 134 14.94 -5.95 -1.36
CA GLU A 134 14.12 -6.43 -0.25
C GLU A 134 14.89 -6.54 1.08
N GLU A 135 15.65 -5.51 1.40
CA GLU A 135 16.47 -5.45 2.60
C GLU A 135 16.40 -4.09 3.28
N GLN A 136 16.65 -4.10 4.58
CA GLN A 136 16.79 -2.86 5.33
C GLN A 136 18.14 -2.20 4.95
N LEU A 137 18.08 -1.01 4.35
CA LEU A 137 19.20 -0.10 4.21
C LEU A 137 19.83 0.12 5.58
N LYS A 138 21.12 -0.18 5.70
CA LYS A 138 21.90 0.12 6.91
C LYS A 138 21.89 1.63 7.10
N ASN A 139 21.53 2.09 8.30
CA ASN A 139 21.62 3.50 8.67
C ASN A 139 22.98 4.07 8.23
N ILE A 140 22.95 5.04 7.33
CA ILE A 140 24.09 5.93 7.16
C ILE A 140 24.09 6.75 8.45
N GLU A 141 24.97 6.41 9.39
CA GLU A 141 25.23 7.26 10.55
C GLU A 141 25.50 8.67 10.01
N ASN A 142 24.70 9.64 10.47
CA ASN A 142 24.86 11.03 10.13
C ASN A 142 26.32 11.43 10.35
N VAL A 143 27.01 11.73 9.24
CA VAL A 143 28.29 12.43 9.29
C VAL A 143 28.01 13.76 9.99
N SER A 144 28.61 13.88 11.17
CA SER A 144 28.61 15.10 11.99
C SER A 144 29.59 16.13 11.44
#